data_AF-A0A0M3JBP5-F1
#
_entry.id   AF-A0A0M3JBP5-F1
#
_cell.length_a   1.000
_cell.length_b   1.000
_cell.length_c   1.000
_cell.angle_alpha   90.00
_cell.angle_beta   90.00
_cell.angle_gamma   90.00
#
_symmetry.space_group_name_H-M   'P 1'
#
loop_
_entity.id
_entity.type
_entity.pdbx_description
1 polymer ?
#
loop_
_entity_poly.entity_id
_entity_poly.type
_entity_poly.pdbx_seq_one_letter_code
_entity_poly.pdbx_strand_id
1 'polypeptide(L)'
;LITEGFEIANTNTLELLDTFKVTPAIDRALLIDVARTSLKTKLSERLAEHITECVVDAVLAIRRDNETAPDLHMIEIQEMQHESDMDTSLIRGLVLDHGARHPDMPKSVQNAYILTCNVSLEYEKTEVNSGLFYKTAAEREKLLGAEREFIMRRVQKIVDLKKKVCDEVSAGKGDGKKCGFVVINQKGIDPPSLDLLAQHGILALRRAK
;
A
#
# COMPACT_ATOMS: atom_id res chain seq x y z
N LEU A 1 28.77 37.47 26.82
CA LEU A 1 29.15 38.50 25.83
C LEU A 1 28.81 38.09 24.39
N ILE A 2 29.55 37.20 23.70
CA ILE A 2 29.21 36.83 22.31
C ILE A 2 27.92 36.00 22.21
N THR A 3 27.73 35.05 23.13
CA THR A 3 26.53 34.20 23.20
C THR A 3 25.25 35.00 23.46
N GLU A 4 25.28 35.94 24.41
CA GLU A 4 24.17 36.87 24.69
C GLU A 4 23.87 37.76 23.47
N GLY A 5 24.91 38.20 22.74
CA GLY A 5 24.74 38.93 21.49
C GLY A 5 23.99 38.11 20.43
N PHE A 6 24.24 36.81 20.32
CA PHE A 6 23.51 35.93 19.41
C PHE A 6 22.04 35.73 19.84
N GLU A 7 21.74 35.67 21.13
CA GLU A 7 20.35 35.57 21.61
C GLU A 7 19.55 36.84 21.30
N ILE A 8 20.15 38.01 21.53
CA ILE A 8 19.54 39.31 21.18
C ILE A 8 19.33 39.41 19.67
N ALA A 9 20.35 39.01 18.87
CA ALA A 9 20.24 39.00 17.42
C ALA A 9 19.16 38.02 16.93
N ASN A 10 19.07 36.82 17.50
CA ASN A 10 18.09 35.80 17.12
C ASN A 10 16.66 36.32 17.32
N THR A 11 16.39 36.92 18.48
CA THR A 11 15.08 37.53 18.79
C THR A 11 14.71 38.59 17.76
N ASN A 12 15.61 39.53 17.48
CA ASN A 12 15.37 40.58 16.48
C ASN A 12 15.18 40.02 15.07
N THR A 13 15.92 38.96 14.69
CA THR A 13 15.75 38.33 13.39
C THR A 13 14.43 37.59 13.24
N LEU A 14 13.89 37.02 14.32
CA LEU A 14 12.56 36.39 14.30
C LEU A 14 11.45 37.44 14.15
N GLU A 15 11.56 38.58 14.86
CA GLU A 15 10.64 39.70 14.69
C GLU A 15 10.65 40.25 13.26
N LEU A 16 11.84 40.37 12.66
CA LEU A 16 11.97 40.75 11.25
C LEU A 16 11.36 39.69 10.32
N LEU A 17 11.57 38.41 10.59
CA LEU A 17 11.02 37.32 9.77
C LEU A 17 9.48 37.35 9.76
N ASP A 18 8.85 37.67 10.89
CA ASP A 18 7.39 37.78 11.01
C ASP A 18 6.80 38.95 10.21
N THR A 19 7.55 40.05 10.06
CA THR A 19 7.14 41.19 9.21
C THR A 19 7.49 40.98 7.74
N PHE A 20 8.52 40.20 7.45
CA PHE A 20 9.03 39.96 6.10
C PHE A 20 8.29 38.83 5.37
N LYS A 21 7.76 37.83 6.09
CA LYS A 21 7.04 36.71 5.48
C LYS A 21 5.81 37.20 4.73
N VAL A 22 5.64 36.74 3.51
CA VAL A 22 4.43 36.98 2.70
C VAL A 22 3.57 35.71 2.75
N THR A 23 2.28 35.87 3.03
CA THR A 23 1.30 34.77 2.98
C THR A 23 0.44 34.89 1.72
N PRO A 24 0.93 34.42 0.55
CA PRO A 24 0.14 34.41 -0.67
C PRO A 24 -1.01 33.38 -0.58
N ALA A 25 -1.98 33.50 -1.48
CA ALA A 25 -2.95 32.44 -1.71
C ALA A 25 -2.24 31.17 -2.20
N ILE A 26 -2.68 30.01 -1.72
CA ILE A 26 -2.05 28.73 -2.04
C ILE A 26 -2.60 28.24 -3.38
N ASP A 27 -1.95 28.68 -4.45
CA ASP A 27 -2.24 28.25 -5.82
C ASP A 27 -1.29 27.12 -6.26
N ARG A 28 -1.75 26.30 -7.22
CA ARG A 28 -0.91 25.22 -7.79
C ARG A 28 0.39 25.77 -8.41
N ALA A 29 0.33 26.92 -9.06
CA ALA A 29 1.51 27.55 -9.66
C ALA A 29 2.57 27.92 -8.61
N LEU A 30 2.13 28.50 -7.49
CA LEU A 30 3.02 28.81 -6.36
C LEU A 30 3.65 27.54 -5.78
N LEU A 31 2.86 26.47 -5.61
CA LEU A 31 3.37 25.18 -5.10
C LEU A 31 4.42 24.57 -6.03
N ILE A 32 4.24 24.71 -7.35
CA ILE A 32 5.24 24.29 -8.35
C ILE A 32 6.53 25.07 -8.17
N ASP A 33 6.48 26.38 -8.01
CA ASP A 33 7.69 27.18 -7.84
C ASP A 33 8.43 26.88 -6.53
N VAL A 34 7.69 26.64 -5.44
CA VAL A 34 8.25 26.20 -4.14
C VAL A 34 8.92 24.84 -4.25
N ALA A 35 8.23 23.86 -4.85
CA ALA A 35 8.77 22.51 -5.04
C ALA A 35 9.98 22.53 -6.00
N ARG A 36 9.91 23.28 -7.10
CA ARG A 36 11.01 23.48 -8.06
C ARG A 36 12.24 24.07 -7.39
N THR A 37 12.07 25.12 -6.59
CA THR A 37 13.17 25.78 -5.86
C THR A 37 13.88 24.78 -4.95
N SER A 38 13.12 23.93 -4.27
CA SER A 38 13.68 22.91 -3.38
C SER A 38 14.40 21.80 -4.15
N LEU A 39 13.77 21.26 -5.21
CA LEU A 39 14.29 20.13 -6.00
C LEU A 39 15.51 20.50 -6.85
N LYS A 40 15.56 21.72 -7.42
CA LYS A 40 16.72 22.17 -8.21
C LYS A 40 18.02 22.23 -7.40
N THR A 41 17.96 22.29 -6.07
CA THR A 41 19.16 22.23 -5.22
C THR A 41 19.73 20.82 -5.04
N LYS A 42 18.96 19.78 -5.37
CA LYS A 42 19.31 18.37 -5.13
C LYS A 42 19.46 17.55 -6.40
N LEU A 43 18.76 17.93 -7.47
CA LEU A 43 18.64 17.16 -8.69
C LEU A 43 19.13 17.95 -9.91
N SER A 44 19.35 17.23 -11.01
CA SER A 44 19.57 17.86 -12.31
C SER A 44 18.31 18.63 -12.73
N GLU A 45 18.48 19.72 -13.48
CA GLU A 45 17.37 20.62 -13.84
C GLU A 45 16.23 19.89 -14.55
N ARG A 46 16.56 19.01 -15.52
CA ARG A 46 15.58 18.23 -16.26
C ARG A 46 14.78 17.28 -15.34
N LEU A 47 15.45 16.59 -14.42
CA LEU A 47 14.80 15.68 -13.47
C LEU A 47 13.92 16.46 -12.49
N ALA A 48 14.44 17.60 -12.00
CA ALA A 48 13.73 18.45 -11.06
C ALA A 48 12.40 18.92 -11.65
N GLU A 49 12.37 19.35 -12.91
CA GLU A 49 11.14 19.79 -13.57
C GLU A 49 10.09 18.67 -13.65
N HIS A 50 10.50 17.46 -14.05
CA HIS A 50 9.62 16.29 -14.12
C HIS A 50 9.05 15.89 -12.75
N ILE A 51 9.91 15.79 -11.73
CA ILE A 51 9.50 15.39 -10.37
C ILE A 51 8.63 16.48 -9.71
N THR A 52 8.87 17.75 -10.01
CA THR A 52 8.10 18.86 -9.44
C THR A 52 6.61 18.70 -9.67
N GLU A 53 6.21 18.34 -10.90
CA GLU A 53 4.79 18.14 -11.21
C GLU A 53 4.19 16.96 -10.43
N CYS A 54 4.92 15.85 -10.34
CA CYS A 54 4.50 14.66 -9.59
C CYS A 54 4.32 14.97 -8.09
N VAL A 55 5.25 15.70 -7.48
CA VAL A 55 5.20 16.04 -6.05
C VAL A 55 4.02 16.95 -5.73
N VAL A 56 3.79 17.99 -6.54
CA VAL A 56 2.67 18.92 -6.31
C VAL A 56 1.34 18.21 -6.47
N ASP A 57 1.19 17.36 -7.50
CA ASP A 57 -0.04 16.63 -7.71
C ASP A 57 -0.29 15.57 -6.62
N ALA A 58 0.77 14.95 -6.07
CA ALA A 58 0.65 14.04 -4.92
C ALA A 58 0.15 14.76 -3.67
N VAL A 59 0.71 15.92 -3.36
CA VAL A 59 0.31 16.73 -2.19
C VAL A 59 -1.12 17.26 -2.35
N LEU A 60 -1.50 17.68 -3.56
CA LEU A 60 -2.87 18.13 -3.84
C LEU A 60 -3.89 16.99 -3.72
N ALA A 61 -3.53 15.76 -4.06
CA ALA A 61 -4.43 14.61 -3.95
C ALA A 61 -4.77 14.24 -2.50
N ILE A 62 -3.85 14.46 -1.55
CA ILE A 62 -4.06 14.17 -0.13
C ILE A 62 -4.69 15.34 0.65
N ARG A 63 -4.58 16.57 0.11
CA ARG A 63 -5.11 17.77 0.74
C ARG A 63 -6.63 17.77 0.67
N ARG A 64 -7.28 17.46 1.80
CA ARG A 64 -8.75 17.48 1.92
C ARG A 64 -9.30 18.90 2.00
N ASP A 65 -8.66 19.73 2.83
CA ASP A 65 -9.05 21.11 3.11
C ASP A 65 -7.84 22.05 3.05
N ASN A 66 -8.10 23.35 2.96
CA ASN A 66 -7.02 24.34 2.90
C ASN A 66 -6.27 24.54 4.23
N GLU A 67 -6.88 24.16 5.36
CA GLU A 67 -6.38 24.48 6.70
C GLU A 67 -5.61 23.33 7.37
N THR A 68 -5.90 22.07 7.04
CA THR A 68 -5.24 20.94 7.68
C THR A 68 -3.93 20.61 6.97
N ALA A 69 -2.85 20.49 7.74
CA ALA A 69 -1.57 20.03 7.20
C ALA A 69 -1.73 18.62 6.58
N PRO A 70 -1.28 18.41 5.34
CA PRO A 70 -1.42 17.12 4.68
C PRO A 70 -0.61 16.03 5.41
N ASP A 71 -1.22 14.86 5.61
CA ASP A 71 -0.52 13.71 6.19
C ASP A 71 0.41 13.07 5.15
N LEU A 72 1.71 13.17 5.39
CA LEU A 72 2.74 12.67 4.49
C LEU A 72 2.79 11.13 4.42
N HIS A 73 2.21 10.40 5.39
CA HIS A 73 2.14 8.94 5.34
C HIS A 73 1.23 8.42 4.22
N MET A 74 0.34 9.29 3.71
CA MET A 74 -0.52 8.96 2.56
C MET A 74 0.22 9.01 1.22
N ILE A 75 1.46 9.53 1.19
CA ILE A 75 2.33 9.52 0.02
C ILE A 75 3.37 8.43 0.22
N GLU A 76 3.15 7.31 -0.46
CA GLU A 76 4.13 6.21 -0.47
C GLU A 76 5.11 6.40 -1.63
N ILE A 77 6.40 6.29 -1.33
CA ILE A 77 7.48 6.32 -2.32
C ILE A 77 7.88 4.88 -2.60
N GLN A 78 7.58 4.38 -3.80
CA GLN A 78 7.95 3.05 -4.26
C GLN A 78 9.07 3.17 -5.29
N GLU A 79 10.22 2.57 -4.97
CA GLU A 79 11.39 2.54 -5.85
C GLU A 79 11.38 1.25 -6.69
N MET A 80 11.52 1.40 -8.00
CA MET A 80 11.70 0.29 -8.92
C MET A 80 13.06 0.42 -9.60
N GLN A 81 13.80 -0.69 -9.66
CA GLN A 81 15.07 -0.73 -10.38
C GLN A 81 14.78 -0.72 -11.89
N HIS A 82 15.08 0.40 -12.53
CA HIS A 82 14.98 0.57 -13.97
C HIS A 82 16.22 1.32 -14.50
N GLU A 83 16.42 1.30 -15.81
CA GLU A 83 17.61 1.90 -16.45
C GLU A 83 17.59 3.43 -16.49
N SER A 84 16.41 4.04 -16.31
CA SER A 84 16.18 5.47 -16.45
C SER A 84 15.60 6.07 -15.17
N ASP A 85 16.12 7.23 -14.77
CA ASP A 85 15.64 8.05 -13.65
C ASP A 85 14.43 8.93 -14.02
N MET A 86 14.18 9.12 -15.32
CA MET A 86 13.08 9.93 -15.83
C MET A 86 11.71 9.26 -15.75
N ASP A 87 11.66 7.95 -15.49
CA ASP A 87 10.41 7.17 -15.56
C ASP A 87 9.59 7.22 -14.26
N THR A 88 9.93 8.17 -13.38
CA THR A 88 9.15 8.44 -12.17
C THR A 88 7.75 8.89 -12.55
N SER A 89 6.72 8.26 -11.99
CA SER A 89 5.32 8.61 -12.26
C SER A 89 4.48 8.62 -11.00
N LEU A 90 3.50 9.53 -10.96
CA LEU A 90 2.52 9.57 -9.89
C LEU A 90 1.38 8.60 -10.19
N ILE A 91 1.19 7.62 -9.31
CA ILE A 91 0.01 6.74 -9.33
C ILE A 91 -1.00 7.29 -8.32
N ARG A 92 -2.21 7.61 -8.81
CA ARG A 92 -3.35 8.00 -7.94
C ARG A 92 -3.99 6.78 -7.30
N GLY A 93 -3.21 6.09 -6.48
CA GLY A 93 -3.56 4.82 -5.85
C GLY A 93 -2.37 4.28 -5.07
N LEU A 94 -2.42 2.99 -4.75
CA LEU A 94 -1.37 2.30 -4.01
C LEU A 94 -0.63 1.32 -4.93
N VAL A 95 0.70 1.38 -4.92
CA VAL A 95 1.55 0.42 -5.64
C VAL A 95 2.11 -0.55 -4.60
N LEU A 96 1.90 -1.84 -4.81
CA LEU A 96 2.41 -2.87 -3.92
C LEU A 96 3.71 -3.47 -4.49
N ASP A 97 4.62 -3.81 -3.59
CA ASP A 97 5.92 -4.41 -3.88
C ASP A 97 5.82 -5.90 -4.32
N HIS A 98 4.66 -6.50 -4.09
CA HIS A 98 4.40 -7.90 -4.40
C HIS A 98 3.31 -8.04 -5.47
N GLY A 99 3.40 -9.12 -6.23
CA GLY A 99 2.44 -9.48 -7.28
C GLY A 99 1.89 -10.90 -7.12
N ALA A 100 1.10 -11.32 -8.11
CA ALA A 100 0.59 -12.69 -8.19
C ALA A 100 1.74 -13.71 -8.24
N ARG A 101 1.69 -14.75 -7.39
CA ARG A 101 2.70 -15.81 -7.37
C ARG A 101 2.28 -17.07 -8.12
N HIS A 102 0.98 -17.36 -8.16
CA HIS A 102 0.47 -18.53 -8.86
C HIS A 102 0.27 -18.20 -10.35
N PRO A 103 0.72 -19.05 -11.29
CA PRO A 103 0.66 -18.77 -12.73
C PRO A 103 -0.77 -18.57 -13.26
N ASP A 104 -1.73 -19.32 -12.70
CA ASP A 104 -3.14 -19.24 -13.11
C ASP A 104 -3.92 -18.08 -12.46
N MET A 105 -3.28 -17.28 -11.61
CA MET A 105 -3.94 -16.08 -11.08
C MET A 105 -4.10 -15.00 -12.15
N PRO A 106 -5.19 -14.22 -12.10
CA PRO A 106 -5.43 -13.17 -13.09
C PRO A 106 -4.36 -12.09 -13.00
N LYS A 107 -3.72 -11.78 -14.13
CA LYS A 107 -2.69 -10.72 -14.21
C LYS A 107 -3.28 -9.31 -14.12
N SER A 108 -4.53 -9.14 -14.53
CA SER A 108 -5.24 -7.86 -14.47
C SER A 108 -6.66 -8.11 -13.97
N VAL A 109 -7.09 -7.31 -13.00
CA VAL A 109 -8.41 -7.40 -12.39
C VAL A 109 -9.04 -6.01 -12.49
N GLN A 110 -10.12 -5.89 -13.27
CA GLN A 110 -10.90 -4.66 -13.37
C GLN A 110 -12.07 -4.72 -12.39
N ASN A 111 -12.50 -3.56 -11.85
CA ASN A 111 -13.60 -3.45 -10.89
C ASN A 111 -13.45 -4.44 -9.72
N ALA A 112 -12.31 -4.35 -9.04
CA ALA A 112 -11.94 -5.26 -7.97
C ALA A 112 -12.53 -4.83 -6.62
N TYR A 113 -13.13 -5.77 -5.90
CA TYR A 113 -13.28 -5.67 -4.46
C TYR A 113 -11.99 -6.13 -3.80
N ILE A 114 -11.48 -5.30 -2.88
CA ILE A 114 -10.21 -5.52 -2.20
C ILE A 114 -10.51 -5.94 -0.77
N LEU A 115 -10.06 -7.13 -0.39
CA LEU A 115 -10.07 -7.62 0.98
C LEU A 115 -8.67 -7.47 1.57
N THR A 116 -8.52 -6.63 2.59
CA THR A 116 -7.31 -6.55 3.38
C THR A 116 -7.39 -7.49 4.59
N CYS A 117 -6.33 -8.27 4.81
CA CYS A 117 -6.27 -9.26 5.88
C CYS A 117 -4.92 -9.21 6.59
N ASN A 118 -4.92 -9.55 7.87
CA ASN A 118 -3.72 -9.70 8.71
C ASN A 118 -3.63 -11.12 9.31
N VAL A 119 -4.32 -12.09 8.70
CA VAL A 119 -4.46 -13.46 9.20
C VAL A 119 -3.50 -14.36 8.46
N SER A 120 -2.83 -15.26 9.17
CA SER A 120 -2.00 -16.26 8.52
C SER A 120 -2.83 -17.29 7.76
N LEU A 121 -2.53 -17.42 6.47
CA LEU A 121 -3.03 -18.45 5.56
C LEU A 121 -1.91 -19.42 5.19
N GLU A 122 -0.89 -19.53 6.03
CA GLU A 122 0.20 -20.49 5.88
C GLU A 122 0.35 -21.34 7.14
N TYR A 123 1.09 -22.42 7.02
CA TYR A 123 1.47 -23.21 8.18
C TYR A 123 2.38 -22.37 9.09
N GLU A 124 1.87 -22.01 10.26
CA GLU A 124 2.63 -21.36 11.31
C GLU A 124 2.92 -22.35 12.43
N LYS A 125 4.17 -22.37 12.87
CA LYS A 125 4.52 -23.00 14.14
C LYS A 125 3.87 -22.21 15.26
N THR A 126 3.33 -22.91 16.25
CA THR A 126 2.79 -22.29 17.46
C THR A 126 3.89 -21.49 18.17
N GLU A 127 3.60 -20.24 18.54
CA GLU A 127 4.55 -19.38 19.28
C GLU A 127 4.88 -19.95 20.66
N VAL A 128 3.90 -20.61 21.29
CA VAL A 128 4.10 -21.37 22.52
C VAL A 128 4.60 -22.76 22.13
N ASN A 129 5.61 -23.27 22.86
CA ASN A 129 6.16 -24.61 22.69
C ASN A 129 5.07 -25.70 22.81
N SER A 130 4.44 -26.01 21.69
CA SER A 130 3.41 -27.05 21.59
C SER A 130 4.08 -28.29 21.00
N GLY A 131 4.46 -29.21 21.88
CA GLY A 131 4.94 -30.52 21.47
C GLY A 131 3.76 -31.41 21.10
N LEU A 132 3.66 -31.82 19.83
CA LEU A 132 2.71 -32.86 19.42
C LEU A 132 3.34 -34.23 19.68
N PHE A 133 2.84 -34.95 20.67
CA PHE A 133 3.22 -36.34 20.94
C PHE A 133 2.31 -37.29 20.18
N TYR A 134 2.88 -38.15 19.36
CA TYR A 134 2.17 -39.20 18.62
C TYR A 134 2.87 -40.54 18.81
N LYS A 135 2.09 -41.63 18.88
CA LYS A 135 2.62 -42.99 19.07
C LYS A 135 2.60 -43.79 17.76
N THR A 136 1.75 -43.41 16.81
CA THR A 136 1.59 -44.11 15.53
C THR A 136 1.70 -43.17 14.34
N ALA A 137 2.05 -43.71 13.17
CA ALA A 137 2.11 -42.94 11.92
C ALA A 137 0.75 -42.36 11.52
N ALA A 138 -0.34 -43.11 11.76
CA ALA A 138 -1.70 -42.67 11.45
C ALA A 138 -2.15 -41.46 12.28
N GLU A 139 -1.76 -41.41 13.56
CA GLU A 139 -2.03 -40.24 14.43
C GLU A 139 -1.32 -38.99 13.92
N ARG A 140 -0.06 -39.13 13.45
CA ARG A 140 0.70 -38.02 12.87
C ARG A 140 0.01 -37.46 11.62
N GLU A 141 -0.45 -38.32 10.71
CA GLU A 141 -1.14 -37.89 9.50
C GLU A 141 -2.46 -37.18 9.80
N LYS A 142 -3.23 -37.67 10.79
CA LYS A 142 -4.49 -37.05 11.21
C LYS A 142 -4.27 -35.64 11.77
N LEU A 143 -3.24 -35.43 12.58
CA LEU A 143 -2.91 -34.11 13.13
C LEU A 143 -2.50 -33.12 12.04
N LEU A 144 -1.64 -33.55 11.11
CA LEU A 144 -1.27 -32.74 9.94
C LEU A 144 -2.48 -32.40 9.07
N GLY A 145 -3.43 -33.34 8.93
CA GLY A 145 -4.69 -33.11 8.24
C GLY A 145 -5.57 -32.05 8.92
N ALA A 146 -5.68 -32.10 10.25
CA ALA A 146 -6.47 -31.13 11.02
C ALA A 146 -5.89 -29.70 10.96
N GLU A 147 -4.57 -29.55 11.00
CA GLU A 147 -3.89 -28.25 10.82
C GLU A 147 -4.17 -27.67 9.43
N ARG A 148 -4.10 -28.51 8.39
CA ARG A 148 -4.45 -28.10 7.01
C ARG A 148 -5.92 -27.74 6.90
N GLU A 149 -6.82 -28.51 7.49
CA GLU A 149 -8.26 -28.22 7.49
C GLU A 149 -8.56 -26.86 8.12
N PHE A 150 -7.84 -26.50 9.18
CA PHE A 150 -7.98 -25.20 9.83
C PHE A 150 -7.65 -24.03 8.89
N ILE A 151 -6.57 -24.14 8.12
CA ILE A 151 -6.19 -23.15 7.10
C ILE A 151 -7.23 -23.13 5.98
N MET A 152 -7.60 -24.30 5.45
CA MET A 152 -8.58 -24.44 4.36
C MET A 152 -9.95 -23.86 4.75
N ARG A 153 -10.38 -24.00 6.01
CA ARG A 153 -11.61 -23.40 6.52
C ARG A 153 -11.56 -21.86 6.48
N ARG A 154 -10.40 -21.25 6.72
CA ARG A 154 -10.23 -19.79 6.60
C ARG A 154 -10.30 -19.35 5.14
N VAL A 155 -9.62 -20.06 4.24
CA VAL A 155 -9.67 -19.76 2.80
C VAL A 155 -11.08 -19.96 2.25
N GLN A 156 -11.80 -20.99 2.69
CA GLN A 156 -13.17 -21.23 2.28
C GLN A 156 -14.09 -20.05 2.64
N LYS A 157 -13.91 -19.43 3.82
CA LYS A 157 -14.67 -18.22 4.18
C LYS A 157 -14.40 -17.05 3.23
N ILE A 158 -13.16 -16.91 2.74
CA ILE A 158 -12.80 -15.88 1.74
C ILE A 158 -13.49 -16.19 0.40
N VAL A 159 -13.49 -17.46 -0.01
CA VAL A 159 -14.19 -17.91 -1.22
C VAL A 159 -15.70 -17.68 -1.10
N ASP A 160 -16.28 -17.97 0.05
CA ASP A 160 -17.71 -17.76 0.31
C ASP A 160 -18.07 -16.28 0.31
N LEU A 161 -17.20 -15.43 0.87
CA LEU A 161 -17.34 -13.97 0.80
C LEU A 161 -17.29 -13.48 -0.64
N LYS A 162 -16.34 -13.97 -1.44
CA LYS A 162 -16.27 -13.66 -2.87
C LYS A 162 -17.59 -14.00 -3.55
N LYS A 163 -18.11 -15.22 -3.36
CA LYS A 163 -19.36 -15.66 -3.99
C LYS A 163 -20.49 -14.69 -3.65
N LYS A 164 -20.68 -14.36 -2.37
CA LYS A 164 -21.71 -13.39 -1.96
C LYS A 164 -21.59 -12.05 -2.67
N VAL A 165 -20.40 -11.45 -2.66
CA VAL A 165 -20.19 -10.12 -3.26
C VAL A 165 -20.31 -10.17 -4.79
N CYS A 166 -19.74 -11.17 -5.44
CA CYS A 166 -19.79 -11.33 -6.88
C CYS A 166 -21.20 -11.69 -7.39
N ASP A 167 -21.93 -12.54 -6.66
CA ASP A 167 -23.27 -13.00 -7.04
C ASP A 167 -24.31 -11.88 -6.84
N GLU A 168 -24.21 -11.09 -5.77
CA GLU A 168 -25.06 -9.92 -5.54
C GLU A 168 -24.90 -8.86 -6.65
N VAL A 169 -23.67 -8.62 -7.11
CA VAL A 169 -23.38 -7.69 -8.22
C VAL A 169 -23.84 -8.26 -9.56
N SER A 170 -23.81 -9.57 -9.73
CA SER A 170 -24.32 -10.24 -10.94
C SER A 170 -25.86 -10.25 -10.99
N ALA A 171 -26.52 -10.25 -9.83
CA ALA A 171 -27.98 -10.27 -9.69
C ALA A 171 -28.61 -8.86 -9.65
N GLY A 172 -27.88 -7.84 -9.18
CA GLY A 172 -28.35 -6.48 -9.06
C GLY A 172 -27.59 -5.50 -9.95
N LYS A 173 -28.25 -5.05 -11.04
CA LYS A 173 -27.84 -3.99 -11.98
C LYS A 173 -26.81 -4.39 -13.07
N GLY A 174 -27.34 -4.96 -14.15
CA GLY A 174 -27.39 -4.26 -15.46
C GLY A 174 -26.10 -3.99 -16.24
N ASP A 175 -24.92 -4.34 -15.76
CA ASP A 175 -23.68 -4.22 -16.54
C ASP A 175 -22.94 -5.55 -16.43
N GLY A 176 -22.77 -6.26 -17.54
CA GLY A 176 -22.08 -7.56 -17.64
C GLY A 176 -20.56 -7.49 -17.33
N LYS A 177 -20.15 -6.60 -16.42
CA LYS A 177 -18.78 -6.42 -15.96
C LYS A 177 -18.45 -7.51 -14.95
N LYS A 178 -17.45 -8.31 -15.30
CA LYS A 178 -16.86 -9.32 -14.40
C LYS A 178 -16.46 -8.65 -13.09
N CYS A 179 -17.03 -9.10 -11.99
CA CYS A 179 -16.65 -8.66 -10.66
C CYS A 179 -15.28 -9.23 -10.29
N GLY A 180 -14.29 -8.37 -10.06
CA GLY A 180 -12.97 -8.75 -9.61
C GLY A 180 -12.90 -8.93 -8.10
N PHE A 181 -12.05 -9.84 -7.61
CA PHE A 181 -11.80 -9.97 -6.17
C PHE A 181 -10.30 -10.14 -5.91
N VAL A 182 -9.76 -9.27 -5.06
CA VAL A 182 -8.34 -9.19 -4.72
C VAL A 182 -8.20 -9.33 -3.21
N VAL A 183 -7.29 -10.19 -2.77
CA VAL A 183 -6.95 -10.37 -1.36
C VAL A 183 -5.55 -9.85 -1.14
N ILE A 184 -5.39 -8.90 -0.21
CA ILE A 184 -4.11 -8.35 0.22
C ILE A 184 -3.88 -8.82 1.66
N ASN A 185 -2.98 -9.77 1.84
CA ASN A 185 -2.65 -10.28 3.17
C ASN A 185 -1.29 -9.77 3.64
N GLN A 186 -1.23 -9.27 4.87
CA GLN A 186 0.03 -8.90 5.54
C GLN A 186 0.86 -10.13 5.93
N LYS A 187 0.21 -11.27 6.17
CA LYS A 187 0.87 -12.55 6.46
C LYS A 187 1.06 -13.38 5.18
N GLY A 188 1.70 -14.54 5.31
CA GLY A 188 1.91 -15.44 4.20
C GLY A 188 0.66 -16.21 3.77
N ILE A 189 0.78 -16.86 2.61
CA ILE A 189 -0.23 -17.76 2.03
C ILE A 189 0.55 -18.99 1.53
N ASP A 190 0.12 -20.18 1.93
CA ASP A 190 0.74 -21.44 1.52
C ASP A 190 0.32 -21.86 0.09
N PRO A 191 1.10 -22.72 -0.60
CA PRO A 191 0.80 -23.12 -1.97
C PRO A 191 -0.59 -23.76 -2.15
N PRO A 192 -1.07 -24.68 -1.29
CA PRO A 192 -2.41 -25.24 -1.42
C PRO A 192 -3.53 -24.19 -1.35
N SER A 193 -3.38 -23.17 -0.49
CA SER A 193 -4.34 -22.07 -0.44
C SER A 193 -4.26 -21.17 -1.67
N LEU A 194 -3.05 -20.95 -2.22
CA LEU A 194 -2.89 -20.22 -3.48
C LEU A 194 -3.58 -20.94 -4.64
N ASP A 195 -3.47 -22.26 -4.71
CA ASP A 195 -4.14 -23.07 -5.75
C ASP A 195 -5.66 -22.94 -5.65
N LEU A 196 -6.21 -23.03 -4.43
CA LEU A 196 -7.66 -22.88 -4.21
C LEU A 196 -8.14 -21.47 -4.58
N LEU A 197 -7.40 -20.43 -4.19
CA LEU A 197 -7.71 -19.05 -4.55
C LEU A 197 -7.61 -18.82 -6.07
N ALA A 198 -6.62 -19.41 -6.73
CA ALA A 198 -6.42 -19.33 -8.17
C ALA A 198 -7.54 -20.05 -8.95
N GLN A 199 -7.97 -21.24 -8.50
CA GLN A 199 -9.12 -21.96 -9.07
C GLN A 199 -10.40 -21.13 -9.03
N HIS A 200 -10.59 -20.35 -7.96
CA HIS A 200 -11.70 -19.42 -7.85
C HIS A 200 -11.46 -18.10 -8.58
N GLY A 201 -10.31 -17.87 -9.22
CA GLY A 201 -9.98 -16.63 -9.92
C GLY A 201 -9.84 -15.43 -8.98
N ILE A 202 -9.27 -15.64 -7.78
CA ILE A 202 -8.93 -14.58 -6.82
C ILE A 202 -7.47 -14.22 -7.00
N LEU A 203 -7.18 -12.91 -7.13
CA LEU A 203 -5.80 -12.43 -7.05
C LEU A 203 -5.41 -12.34 -5.59
N ALA A 204 -4.46 -13.16 -5.15
CA ALA A 204 -4.00 -13.16 -3.75
C ALA A 204 -2.56 -12.66 -3.64
N LEU A 205 -2.39 -11.63 -2.82
CA LEU A 205 -1.12 -11.05 -2.44
C LEU A 205 -0.77 -11.48 -1.01
N ARG A 206 0.48 -11.86 -0.81
CA ARG A 206 1.02 -12.32 0.47
C ARG A 206 2.08 -11.36 0.94
N ARG A 207 2.25 -11.24 2.26
CA ARG A 207 3.31 -10.44 2.90
C ARG A 207 3.32 -8.96 2.47
N ALA A 208 2.14 -8.37 2.29
CA ALA A 208 2.01 -6.94 2.07
C ALA A 208 2.45 -6.14 3.31
N LYS A 209 3.05 -4.97 3.09
CA LYS A 209 3.43 -4.03 4.16
C LYS A 209 2.28 -3.10 4.51
#